data_AF-A0A450VY95-F1
#
_entry.id   AF-A0A450VY95-F1
#
_cell.length_a   1.000
_cell.length_b   1.000
_cell.length_c   1.000
_cell.angle_alpha   90.00
_cell.angle_beta   90.00
_cell.angle_gamma   90.00
#
_symmetry.space_group_name_H-M   'P 1'
#
loop_
_entity.id
_entity.type
_entity.pdbx_description
1 polymer ?
#
loop_
_entity_poly.entity_id
_entity_poly.type
_entity_poly.pdbx_seq_one_letter_code
_entity_poly.pdbx_strand_id
1 'polypeptide(L)'
;MLRLEEALWDLYEDLVTVSPSLKFQVNALSLSPISGTPQSDHVRRTGLLHVDEPTLYGSIWAPTIDTRYLRYDQIADWLARLMRIGGDKYMDYGREV
;
A
#
# COMPACT_ATOMS: atom_id res chain seq x y z
N MET A 1 -12.38 4.62 3.69
CA MET A 1 -11.11 4.81 2.97
C MET A 1 -10.66 6.26 3.00
N LEU A 2 -11.44 7.25 2.52
CA LEU A 2 -11.07 8.67 2.56
C LEU A 2 -10.61 9.17 3.94
N ARG A 3 -11.35 8.81 5.00
CA ARG A 3 -11.01 9.21 6.38
C ARG A 3 -9.63 8.78 6.88
N LEU A 4 -9.08 7.68 6.37
CA LEU A 4 -7.74 7.22 6.79
C LEU A 4 -6.66 8.05 6.11
N GLU A 5 -6.84 8.35 4.82
CA GLU A 5 -5.90 9.21 4.09
C GLU A 5 -5.91 10.63 4.65
N GLU A 6 -7.09 11.19 4.92
CA GLU A 6 -7.24 12.49 5.60
C GLU A 6 -6.52 12.50 6.95
N ALA A 7 -6.77 11.52 7.81
CA ALA A 7 -6.11 11.44 9.12
C ALA A 7 -4.58 11.29 9.04
N LEU A 8 -4.06 10.64 7.99
CA LEU A 8 -2.61 10.53 7.77
C LEU A 8 -2.01 11.85 7.28
N TRP A 9 -2.73 12.62 6.47
CA TRP A 9 -2.33 13.97 6.10
C TRP A 9 -2.32 14.91 7.30
N ASP A 10 -3.39 14.92 8.09
CA ASP A 10 -3.47 15.75 9.31
C ASP A 10 -2.30 15.44 10.26
N LEU A 11 -2.02 14.15 10.48
CA LEU A 11 -0.89 13.73 11.31
C LEU A 11 0.46 14.18 10.73
N TYR A 12 0.65 14.08 9.42
CA TYR A 12 1.87 14.54 8.76
C TYR A 12 2.08 16.05 8.95
N GLU A 13 1.02 16.84 8.75
CA GLU A 13 1.05 18.30 8.88
C GLU A 13 1.33 18.73 10.32
N ASP A 14 0.69 18.10 11.31
CA ASP A 14 0.93 18.36 12.72
C ASP A 14 2.39 18.08 13.11
N LEU A 15 2.93 16.93 12.68
CA LEU A 15 4.29 16.52 13.02
C LEU A 15 5.36 17.43 12.39
N VAL A 16 5.17 17.82 11.12
CA VAL A 16 6.10 18.73 10.42
C VAL A 16 6.01 20.15 10.98
N THR A 17 4.85 20.57 11.47
CA THR A 17 4.69 21.86 12.16
C THR A 17 5.51 21.93 13.43
N VAL A 18 5.53 20.84 14.23
CA VAL A 18 6.34 20.76 15.47
C VAL A 18 7.83 20.63 15.15
N SER A 19 8.18 19.84 14.15
CA SER A 19 9.58 19.58 13.77
C SER A 19 9.75 19.59 12.25
N PRO A 20 10.12 20.74 11.66
CA PRO A 20 10.29 20.86 10.21
C PRO A 20 11.38 19.97 9.61
N SER A 21 12.33 19.50 10.44
CA SER A 21 13.40 18.58 10.02
C SER A 21 13.03 17.10 10.16
N LEU A 22 11.85 16.78 10.68
CA LEU A 22 11.36 15.41 10.80
C LEU A 22 11.24 14.77 9.42
N LYS A 23 11.89 13.62 9.26
CA LYS A 23 11.69 12.74 8.12
C LYS A 23 10.51 11.82 8.42
N PHE A 24 9.42 12.02 7.72
CA PHE A 24 8.20 11.22 7.84
C PHE A 24 7.86 10.61 6.49
N GLN A 25 7.42 9.36 6.50
CA GLN A 25 6.93 8.68 5.31
C GLN A 25 5.88 7.64 5.71
N VAL A 26 4.77 7.61 4.99
CA VAL A 26 3.82 6.49 5.08
C VAL A 26 4.32 5.33 4.21
N ASN A 27 4.40 4.15 4.81
CA ASN A 27 4.66 2.92 4.09
C ASN A 27 3.39 2.06 4.04
N ALA A 28 2.71 2.07 2.90
CA ALA A 28 1.50 1.29 2.69
C ALA A 28 1.84 -0.04 2.01
N LEU A 29 1.31 -1.15 2.53
CA LEU A 29 1.57 -2.51 2.04
C LEU A 29 0.27 -3.21 1.67
N SER A 30 0.28 -4.00 0.60
CA SER A 30 -0.81 -4.92 0.30
C SER A 30 -0.74 -6.18 1.15
N LEU A 31 -1.88 -6.85 1.29
CA LEU A 31 -1.90 -8.19 1.82
C LEU A 31 -1.16 -9.13 0.85
N SER A 32 -0.10 -9.75 1.34
CA SER A 32 0.71 -10.72 0.61
C SER A 32 0.38 -12.13 1.10
N PRO A 33 -0.36 -12.92 0.33
CA PRO A 33 -0.68 -14.28 0.73
C PRO A 33 0.54 -15.21 0.58
N ILE A 34 1.21 -15.53 1.67
CA ILE A 34 2.43 -16.36 1.65
C ILE A 34 2.08 -17.81 1.30
N SER A 35 2.72 -18.39 0.29
CA SER A 35 2.52 -19.80 -0.12
C SER A 35 2.61 -20.79 1.04
N GLY A 36 1.65 -21.72 1.10
CA GLY A 36 1.55 -22.72 2.17
C GLY A 36 0.88 -22.25 3.47
N THR A 37 0.47 -20.98 3.56
CA THR A 37 -0.32 -20.50 4.70
C THR A 37 -1.82 -20.74 4.51
N PRO A 38 -2.61 -20.90 5.58
CA PRO A 38 -4.07 -21.01 5.48
C PRO A 38 -4.72 -19.82 4.76
N GLN A 39 -4.12 -18.63 4.85
CA GLN A 39 -4.58 -17.44 4.13
C GLN A 39 -4.40 -17.59 2.62
N SER A 40 -3.26 -18.13 2.19
CA SER A 40 -2.94 -18.44 0.80
C SER A 40 -3.89 -19.46 0.19
N ASP A 41 -4.25 -20.49 0.95
CA ASP A 41 -5.26 -21.46 0.53
C ASP A 41 -6.67 -20.87 0.50
N HIS A 42 -6.95 -19.95 1.43
CA HIS A 42 -8.25 -19.28 1.47
C HIS A 42 -8.46 -18.39 0.24
N VAL A 43 -7.51 -17.48 -0.07
CA VAL A 43 -7.65 -16.55 -1.20
C VAL A 43 -7.76 -17.27 -2.55
N ARG A 44 -7.09 -18.42 -2.72
CA ARG A 44 -7.26 -19.29 -3.90
C ARG A 44 -8.64 -19.92 -3.95
N ARG A 45 -9.09 -20.55 -2.86
CA ARG A 45 -10.38 -21.23 -2.81
C ARG A 45 -11.57 -20.29 -2.97
N THR A 46 -11.44 -19.04 -2.55
CA THR A 46 -12.49 -18.03 -2.67
C THR A 46 -12.44 -17.24 -3.98
N GLY A 47 -11.48 -17.53 -4.87
CA GLY A 47 -11.33 -16.83 -6.14
C GLY A 47 -10.89 -15.37 -6.00
N LEU A 48 -10.32 -14.99 -4.85
CA LEU A 48 -9.81 -13.65 -4.60
C LEU A 48 -8.40 -13.45 -5.19
N LEU A 49 -7.72 -14.53 -5.56
CA LEU A 49 -6.42 -14.44 -6.23
C LEU A 49 -6.59 -14.01 -7.69
N HIS A 50 -6.01 -12.86 -8.04
CA HIS A 50 -6.02 -12.32 -9.41
C HIS A 50 -4.73 -12.63 -10.18
N VAL A 51 -3.58 -12.61 -9.50
CA VAL A 51 -2.27 -12.85 -10.11
C VAL A 51 -1.60 -14.04 -9.44
N ASP A 52 -1.77 -15.24 -10.02
CA ASP A 52 -1.12 -16.48 -9.58
C ASP A 52 0.22 -16.70 -10.31
N GLU A 53 1.03 -15.64 -10.36
CA GLU A 53 2.39 -15.69 -10.88
C GLU A 53 3.34 -15.84 -9.67
N PRO A 54 4.13 -16.93 -9.57
CA PRO A 54 4.98 -17.20 -8.40
C PRO A 54 5.93 -16.07 -8.02
N THR A 55 6.35 -15.27 -9.00
CA THR A 55 7.25 -14.13 -8.77
C THR A 55 6.53 -12.89 -8.20
N LEU A 56 5.20 -12.82 -8.30
CA LEU A 56 4.41 -11.65 -7.91
C LEU A 56 3.47 -11.93 -6.73
N TYR A 57 2.97 -13.16 -6.61
CA TYR A 57 1.94 -13.57 -5.65
C TYR A 57 2.24 -13.19 -4.20
N GLY A 58 3.51 -13.28 -3.78
CA GLY A 58 3.97 -12.93 -2.44
C GLY A 58 4.44 -11.47 -2.27
N SER A 59 4.21 -10.61 -3.26
CA SER A 59 4.67 -9.22 -3.18
C SER A 59 3.82 -8.41 -2.20
N ILE A 60 4.49 -7.69 -1.30
CA ILE A 60 3.85 -6.68 -0.43
C ILE A 60 3.65 -5.33 -1.14
N TRP A 61 4.31 -5.15 -2.29
CA TRP A 61 4.32 -3.90 -3.06
C TRP A 61 3.43 -3.96 -4.29
N ALA A 62 3.14 -5.16 -4.79
CA ALA A 62 2.26 -5.39 -5.92
C ALA A 62 1.03 -6.18 -5.44
N PRO A 63 -0.14 -5.54 -5.31
CA PRO A 63 -1.35 -6.24 -4.94
C PRO A 63 -1.70 -7.31 -5.97
N THR A 64 -1.83 -8.56 -5.51
CA THR A 64 -2.18 -9.71 -6.36
C THR A 64 -3.55 -10.31 -6.02
N ILE A 65 -4.20 -9.78 -4.99
CA ILE A 65 -5.48 -10.29 -4.49
C ILE A 65 -6.51 -9.19 -4.36
N ASP A 66 -7.76 -9.59 -4.60
CA ASP A 66 -8.92 -8.84 -4.19
C ASP A 66 -9.19 -9.06 -2.70
N THR A 67 -9.86 -8.10 -2.09
CA THR A 67 -10.54 -8.27 -0.80
C THR A 67 -12.03 -8.43 -1.03
N ARG A 68 -12.79 -8.61 0.06
CA ARG A 68 -14.26 -8.57 -0.02
C ARG A 68 -14.83 -7.28 -0.61
N TYR A 69 -14.11 -6.15 -0.50
CA TYR A 69 -14.65 -4.82 -0.81
C TYR A 69 -13.86 -4.06 -1.88
N LEU A 70 -12.65 -4.49 -2.19
CA LEU A 70 -11.73 -3.79 -3.08
C LEU A 70 -11.05 -4.78 -4.00
N ARG A 71 -10.98 -4.43 -5.26
CA ARG A 71 -10.15 -5.13 -6.23
C ARG A 71 -8.68 -4.76 -6.09
N TYR A 72 -7.79 -5.62 -6.58
CA TYR A 72 -6.34 -5.42 -6.54
C TYR A 72 -5.90 -4.08 -7.14
N ASP A 73 -6.54 -3.59 -8.21
CA ASP A 73 -6.24 -2.31 -8.85
C ASP A 73 -6.62 -1.12 -7.97
N GLN A 74 -7.77 -1.19 -7.31
CA GLN A 74 -8.20 -0.18 -6.32
C GLN A 74 -7.28 -0.16 -5.09
N ILE A 75 -6.75 -1.33 -4.70
CA ILE A 75 -5.73 -1.42 -3.65
C ILE A 75 -4.45 -0.77 -4.12
N ALA A 76 -4.01 -1.01 -5.36
CA ALA A 76 -2.80 -0.42 -5.93
C ALA A 76 -2.87 1.12 -5.95
N ASP A 77 -4.00 1.68 -6.40
CA ASP A 77 -4.25 3.12 -6.38
C ASP A 77 -4.15 3.71 -4.97
N TRP A 78 -4.67 2.98 -3.98
CA TRP A 78 -4.63 3.40 -2.58
C TRP A 78 -3.21 3.35 -2.00
N LEU A 79 -2.45 2.29 -2.26
CA LEU A 79 -1.04 2.21 -1.86
C LEU A 79 -0.24 3.39 -2.44
N ALA A 80 -0.43 3.67 -3.73
CA ALA A 80 0.26 4.77 -4.41
C ALA A 80 -0.07 6.13 -3.80
N ARG A 81 -1.35 6.40 -3.49
CA ARG A 81 -1.77 7.65 -2.84
C ARG A 81 -1.18 7.82 -1.45
N LEU A 82 -1.26 6.78 -0.62
CA LEU A 82 -0.76 6.84 0.76
C LEU A 82 0.75 7.03 0.82
N MET A 83 1.52 6.34 -0.03
CA MET A 83 2.98 6.44 -0.01
C MET A 83 3.52 7.84 -0.37
N ARG A 84 2.70 8.70 -0.97
CA ARG A 84 3.05 10.10 -1.25
C ARG A 84 3.10 10.98 0.00
N ILE A 85 2.38 10.59 1.06
CA ILE A 85 2.32 11.36 2.30
C ILE A 85 3.71 11.35 2.96
N GLY A 86 4.36 12.51 2.97
CA GLY A 86 5.75 12.70 3.41
C GLY A 86 6.82 12.15 2.46
N GLY A 87 6.44 11.38 1.43
CA GLY A 87 7.36 10.77 0.46
C GLY A 87 8.01 11.77 -0.49
N ASP A 88 7.25 12.78 -0.94
CA ASP A 88 7.68 13.72 -2.00
C ASP A 88 8.93 14.56 -1.64
N LYS A 89 9.31 14.65 -0.36
CA LYS A 89 10.52 15.37 0.10
C LYS A 89 11.77 14.50 0.17
N TYR A 90 11.64 13.18 0.15
CA TYR A 90 12.74 12.25 0.46
C TYR A 90 12.85 11.06 -0.50
N MET A 91 11.83 10.82 -1.32
CA MET A 91 11.84 9.83 -2.39
C MET A 91 11.89 10.55 -3.74
N ASP A 92 13.08 10.55 -4.33
CA ASP A 92 13.22 10.80 -5.75
C ASP A 92 12.74 9.54 -6.51
N TYR A 93 11.56 9.63 -7.11
CA TYR A 93 11.00 8.55 -7.94
C TYR A 93 11.70 8.43 -9.31
N GLY A 94 12.85 9.10 -9.51
CA GLY A 94 13.62 9.02 -10.74
C GLY A 94 12.88 9.58 -11.95
N ARG A 95 11.89 10.45 -11.74
CA ARG A 95 11.34 11.29 -12.81
C ARG A 95 11.99 12.66 -12.70
N GLU A 96 13.14 12.80 -13.33
CA GLU A 96 13.64 14.11 -13.76
C GLU A 96 12.53 14.79 -14.58
N VAL A 97 12.24 16.05 -14.23
CA VAL A 97 11.27 16.92 -14.91
C VAL A 97 11.98 17.65 -16.06
#